data_AF-A0A381SMB2-F1
#
_entry.id   AF-A0A381SMB2-F1
#
_cell.length_a   1.000
_cell.length_b   1.000
_cell.length_c   1.000
_cell.angle_alpha   90.00
_cell.angle_beta   90.00
_cell.angle_gamma   90.00
#
_symmetry.space_group_name_H-M   'P 1'
#
loop_
_entity.id
_entity.type
_entity.pdbx_description
1 polymer ?
#
loop_
_entity_poly.entity_id
_entity_poly.type
_entity_poly.pdbx_seq_one_letter_code
_entity_poly.pdbx_strand_id
1 'polypeptide(L)'
;MSESDQHNEEVRKRLKTVVNASGKSSRAFSESIGLKPTSFHKVLTGPAGLTIPLANSIELNHGYRAVWLLTGKGLMKVGKHKQLSPLERCLLEVSLSSTQKWRILELLIIEKINKDIANQFWDTLRDGTDLQAGDKRRTAAHIKLDKITNVFSELREEEKTCLENHDPQGQKLYALLTQALLLATYYGEEWDSLKNNCEEYQALVVGDILEDFDKLLSYINDLLSGIGS
;
A
#
# COMPACT_ATOMS: atom_id res chain seq x y z
N MET A 1 0.69 44.79 1.73
CA MET A 1 0.71 43.33 1.54
C MET A 1 -0.18 42.75 2.62
N SER A 2 -1.20 41.97 2.27
CA SER A 2 -2.04 41.31 3.28
C SER A 2 -1.27 40.15 3.94
N GLU A 3 -1.64 39.75 5.16
CA GLU A 3 -1.05 38.58 5.83
C GLU A 3 -1.19 37.30 4.97
N SER A 4 -2.26 37.21 4.18
CA SER A 4 -2.49 36.12 3.21
C SER A 4 -1.47 36.12 2.07
N ASP A 5 -1.10 37.29 1.56
CA ASP A 5 -0.07 37.42 0.50
C ASP A 5 1.31 37.02 1.02
N GLN A 6 1.62 37.40 2.26
CA GLN A 6 2.89 37.06 2.91
C GLN A 6 2.98 35.56 3.20
N HIS A 7 1.90 34.96 3.69
CA HIS A 7 1.80 33.51 3.90
C HIS A 7 2.02 32.73 2.58
N ASN A 8 1.35 33.14 1.50
CA ASN A 8 1.48 32.50 0.20
C ASN A 8 2.91 32.61 -0.37
N GLU A 9 3.58 33.74 -0.17
CA GLU A 9 4.97 33.91 -0.61
C GLU A 9 5.95 33.01 0.17
N GLU A 10 5.76 32.86 1.47
CA GLU A 10 6.56 31.93 2.28
C GLU A 10 6.36 30.47 1.89
N VAL A 11 5.11 30.07 1.63
CA VAL A 11 4.78 28.73 1.10
C VAL A 11 5.47 28.49 -0.24
N ARG A 12 5.48 29.47 -1.14
CA ARG A 12 6.20 29.37 -2.42
C ARG A 12 7.71 29.25 -2.26
N LYS A 13 8.30 29.99 -1.33
CA LYS A 13 9.74 29.87 -1.03
C LYS A 13 10.08 28.45 -0.57
N ARG A 14 9.30 27.88 0.35
CA ARG A 14 9.45 26.48 0.80
C ARG A 14 9.31 25.50 -0.37
N LEU A 15 8.29 25.68 -1.22
CA LEU A 15 8.07 24.85 -2.40
C LEU A 15 9.25 24.91 -3.39
N LYS A 16 9.80 26.10 -3.67
CA LYS A 16 10.98 26.26 -4.54
C LYS A 16 12.20 25.52 -3.97
N THR A 17 12.41 25.57 -2.65
CA THR A 17 13.47 24.79 -1.99
C THR A 17 13.29 23.30 -2.23
N VAL A 18 12.07 22.77 -2.12
CA VAL A 18 11.78 21.36 -2.38
C VAL A 18 12.03 20.98 -3.84
N VAL A 19 11.57 21.79 -4.79
CA VAL A 19 11.79 21.55 -6.23
C VAL A 19 13.28 21.52 -6.54
N ASN A 20 14.05 22.50 -6.05
CA ASN A 20 15.49 22.57 -6.27
C ASN A 20 16.22 21.37 -5.63
N ALA A 21 15.84 21.00 -4.41
CA ALA A 21 16.43 19.86 -3.69
C ALA A 21 16.06 18.50 -4.31
N SER A 22 15.00 18.42 -5.12
CA SER A 22 14.62 17.18 -5.81
C SER A 22 15.55 16.80 -6.95
N GLY A 23 16.33 17.76 -7.49
CA GLY A 23 17.18 17.58 -8.67
C GLY A 23 16.39 17.35 -9.97
N LYS A 24 15.05 17.39 -9.94
CA LYS A 24 14.19 17.18 -11.11
C LYS A 24 13.90 18.50 -11.82
N SER A 25 13.67 18.42 -13.13
CA SER A 25 13.09 19.55 -13.87
C SER A 25 11.70 19.87 -13.34
N SER A 26 11.25 21.13 -13.48
CA SER A 26 9.91 21.54 -13.01
C SER A 26 8.78 20.70 -13.60
N ARG A 27 8.96 20.18 -14.82
CA ARG A 27 8.02 19.27 -15.49
C ARG A 27 8.02 17.88 -14.86
N ALA A 28 9.19 17.28 -14.68
CA ALA A 28 9.31 15.96 -14.05
C ALA A 28 8.88 15.99 -12.58
N PHE A 29 9.08 17.10 -11.89
CA PHE A 29 8.56 17.31 -10.54
C PHE A 29 7.03 17.36 -10.52
N SER A 30 6.40 18.15 -11.42
CA SER A 30 4.94 18.24 -11.48
C SER A 30 4.26 16.91 -11.81
N GLU A 31 4.84 16.14 -12.74
CA GLU A 31 4.33 14.82 -13.10
C GLU A 31 4.43 13.86 -11.91
N SER A 32 5.54 13.91 -11.15
CA SER A 32 5.73 13.05 -9.97
C SER A 32 4.77 13.31 -8.81
N ILE A 33 4.07 14.44 -8.79
CA ILE A 33 3.06 14.76 -7.76
C ILE A 33 1.63 14.74 -8.33
N GLY A 34 1.44 14.21 -9.54
CA GLY A 34 0.14 14.05 -10.18
C GLY A 34 -0.46 15.33 -10.75
N LEU A 35 0.35 16.36 -11.03
CA LEU A 35 -0.11 17.65 -11.52
C LEU A 35 0.38 17.95 -12.94
N LYS A 36 -0.48 18.57 -13.76
CA LYS A 36 -0.07 19.05 -15.09
C LYS A 36 1.01 20.15 -14.96
N PRO A 37 2.04 20.18 -15.82
CA PRO A 37 3.12 21.17 -15.75
C PRO A 37 2.64 22.63 -15.79
N THR A 38 1.60 22.91 -16.57
CA THR A 38 0.99 24.25 -16.68
C THR A 38 0.29 24.67 -15.40
N SER A 39 -0.42 23.75 -14.74
CA SER A 39 -1.04 23.98 -13.43
C SER A 39 0.01 24.15 -12.34
N PHE A 40 1.10 23.39 -12.40
CA PHE A 40 2.21 23.53 -11.45
C PHE A 40 2.91 24.88 -11.56
N HIS A 41 3.10 25.38 -12.78
CA HIS A 41 3.66 26.72 -12.98
C HIS A 41 2.81 27.80 -12.29
N LYS A 42 1.47 27.70 -12.36
CA LYS A 42 0.57 28.62 -11.66
C LYS A 42 0.68 28.55 -10.14
N VAL A 43 1.08 27.41 -9.57
CA VAL A 43 1.34 27.26 -8.12
C VAL A 43 2.70 27.83 -7.74
N LEU A 44 3.70 27.70 -8.62
CA LEU A 44 5.08 28.11 -8.36
C LEU A 44 5.30 29.62 -8.52
N THR A 45 4.62 30.24 -9.48
CA THR A 45 4.81 31.65 -9.89
C THR A 45 3.50 32.44 -10.02
N GLY A 46 2.37 31.76 -10.18
CA GLY A 46 1.06 32.39 -10.41
C GLY A 46 0.24 32.53 -9.13
N PRO A 47 -1.04 32.98 -9.25
CA PRO A 47 -1.89 33.29 -8.10
C PRO A 47 -2.40 32.03 -7.35
N ALA A 48 -2.16 30.83 -7.86
CA ALA A 48 -2.63 29.62 -7.22
C ALA A 48 -1.79 29.29 -5.98
N GLY A 49 -2.45 29.03 -4.84
CA GLY A 49 -1.80 28.57 -3.63
C GLY A 49 -1.49 27.07 -3.67
N LEU A 50 -0.58 26.63 -2.80
CA LEU A 50 -0.35 25.21 -2.57
C LEU A 50 -1.52 24.65 -1.76
N THR A 51 -2.28 23.72 -2.35
CA THR A 51 -3.40 23.07 -1.66
C THR A 51 -2.91 21.93 -0.76
N ILE A 52 -3.68 21.59 0.27
CA ILE A 52 -3.37 20.47 1.18
C ILE A 52 -3.14 19.15 0.43
N PRO A 53 -3.99 18.74 -0.53
CA PRO A 53 -3.75 17.49 -1.29
C PRO A 53 -2.42 17.50 -2.05
N LEU A 54 -2.03 18.65 -2.61
CA LEU A 54 -0.76 18.77 -3.34
C LEU A 54 0.44 18.74 -2.39
N ALA A 55 0.32 19.35 -1.21
CA ALA A 55 1.33 19.26 -0.16
C ALA A 55 1.51 17.81 0.33
N ASN A 56 0.41 17.06 0.51
CA ASN A 56 0.46 15.63 0.86
C ASN A 56 1.11 14.79 -0.24
N SER A 57 0.80 15.07 -1.51
CA SER A 57 1.45 14.41 -2.65
C SER A 57 2.97 14.66 -2.68
N ILE A 58 3.42 15.87 -2.31
CA ILE A 58 4.84 16.19 -2.17
C ILE A 58 5.46 15.45 -0.99
N GLU A 59 4.76 15.34 0.14
CA GLU A 59 5.21 14.56 1.31
C GLU A 59 5.45 13.09 0.93
N LEU A 60 4.47 12.47 0.28
CA LEU A 60 4.56 11.08 -0.16
C LEU A 60 5.71 10.85 -1.15
N ASN A 61 5.81 11.68 -2.20
CA ASN A 61 6.75 11.41 -3.29
C ASN A 61 8.19 11.90 -3.02
N HIS A 62 8.33 12.98 -2.24
CA HIS A 62 9.62 13.67 -2.06
C HIS A 62 10.08 13.73 -0.60
N GLY A 63 9.25 13.32 0.36
CA GLY A 63 9.63 13.23 1.76
C GLY A 63 9.70 14.58 2.46
N TYR A 64 8.92 15.57 2.00
CA TYR A 64 8.81 16.88 2.65
C TYR A 64 7.44 17.04 3.30
N ARG A 65 7.39 17.22 4.63
CA ARG A 65 6.13 17.29 5.37
C ARG A 65 5.21 18.36 4.81
N ALA A 66 3.95 18.00 4.55
CA ALA A 66 2.89 18.88 4.11
C ALA A 66 2.65 20.00 5.12
N VAL A 67 2.66 19.67 6.42
CA VAL A 67 2.52 20.66 7.50
C VAL A 67 3.67 21.68 7.46
N TRP A 68 4.91 21.24 7.25
CA TRP A 68 6.05 22.15 7.12
C TRP A 68 5.97 22.98 5.84
N LEU A 69 5.57 22.38 4.72
CA LEU A 69 5.37 23.10 3.44
C LEU A 69 4.36 24.24 3.58
N LEU A 70 3.23 23.97 4.23
CA LEU A 70 2.12 24.92 4.37
C LEU A 70 2.39 25.95 5.49
N THR A 71 2.95 25.53 6.62
CA THR A 71 3.01 26.39 7.83
C THR A 71 4.43 26.76 8.28
N GLY A 72 5.46 26.07 7.77
CA GLY A 72 6.84 26.18 8.26
C GLY A 72 7.10 25.51 9.60
N LYS A 73 6.08 24.89 10.23
CA LYS A 73 6.19 24.26 11.54
C LYS A 73 6.44 22.75 11.42
N GLY A 74 7.13 22.20 12.43
CA GLY A 74 7.42 20.77 12.52
C GLY A 74 8.65 20.32 11.72
N LEU A 75 8.81 19.01 11.56
CA LEU A 75 9.91 18.42 10.82
C LEU A 75 9.83 18.77 9.32
N MET A 76 10.95 19.19 8.73
CA MET A 76 11.01 19.50 7.31
C MET A 76 10.94 18.25 6.42
N LYS A 77 11.64 17.18 6.83
CA LYS A 77 11.74 15.93 6.08
C LYS A 77 11.13 14.76 6.84
N VAL A 78 10.56 13.85 6.08
CA VAL A 78 10.12 12.51 6.50
C VAL A 78 10.60 11.47 5.49
N GLY A 79 10.53 10.19 5.87
CA GLY A 79 10.72 9.09 4.94
C GLY A 79 9.82 9.27 3.73
N LYS A 80 10.38 9.18 2.52
CA LYS A 80 9.60 9.14 1.27
C LYS A 80 8.72 7.90 1.29
N HIS A 81 7.64 7.87 0.52
CA HIS A 81 6.81 6.66 0.34
C HIS A 81 7.66 5.41 0.05
N LYS A 82 8.65 5.53 -0.82
CA LYS A 82 9.60 4.45 -1.16
C LYS A 82 10.55 4.01 -0.04
N GLN A 83 10.60 4.76 1.06
CA GLN A 83 11.42 4.50 2.24
C GLN A 83 10.57 4.09 3.45
N LEU A 84 9.24 4.15 3.33
CA LEU A 84 8.31 3.65 4.33
C LEU A 84 8.31 2.12 4.30
N SER A 85 8.14 1.52 5.48
CA SER A 85 7.89 0.09 5.62
C SER A 85 6.64 -0.31 4.83
N PRO A 86 6.51 -1.58 4.39
CA PRO A 86 5.31 -2.06 3.70
C PRO A 86 4.04 -1.83 4.49
N LEU A 87 4.10 -1.96 5.82
CA LEU A 87 2.98 -1.63 6.69
C LEU A 87 2.64 -0.13 6.61
N GLU A 88 3.61 0.78 6.76
CA GLU A 88 3.35 2.22 6.68
C GLU A 88 2.80 2.65 5.32
N ARG A 89 3.27 2.05 4.22
CA ARG A 89 2.70 2.26 2.89
C ARG A 89 1.26 1.79 2.81
N CYS A 90 1.01 0.56 3.25
CA CYS A 90 -0.33 -0.01 3.33
C CYS A 90 -1.24 0.90 4.18
N LEU A 91 -0.79 1.40 5.33
CA LEU A 91 -1.58 2.30 6.17
C LEU A 91 -1.92 3.62 5.47
N LEU A 92 -1.04 4.14 4.60
CA LEU A 92 -1.29 5.34 3.80
C LEU A 92 -2.20 5.08 2.59
N GLU A 93 -2.00 3.97 1.91
CA GLU A 93 -2.84 3.51 0.78
C GLU A 93 -4.27 3.23 1.24
N VAL A 94 -4.44 2.82 2.50
CA VAL A 94 -5.71 2.37 3.06
C VAL A 94 -6.29 3.35 4.11
N SER A 95 -5.57 4.43 4.45
CA SER A 95 -5.95 5.40 5.49
C SER A 95 -6.29 4.75 6.85
N LEU A 96 -5.43 3.85 7.32
CA LEU A 96 -5.67 3.08 8.54
C LEU A 96 -5.08 3.74 9.78
N SER A 97 -5.95 4.14 10.71
CA SER A 97 -5.59 4.65 12.05
C SER A 97 -6.02 3.70 13.18
N SER A 98 -6.24 2.41 12.89
CA SER A 98 -6.92 1.51 13.82
C SER A 98 -6.08 0.30 14.25
N THR A 99 -6.42 -0.22 15.45
CA THR A 99 -5.97 -1.54 15.96
C THR A 99 -6.41 -2.71 15.08
N GLN A 100 -7.32 -2.47 14.13
CA GLN A 100 -7.87 -3.46 13.21
C GLN A 100 -7.15 -3.49 11.85
N LYS A 101 -5.98 -2.83 11.74
CA LYS A 101 -5.22 -2.69 10.48
C LYS A 101 -5.05 -4.01 9.71
N TRP A 102 -4.78 -5.11 10.42
CA TRP A 102 -4.59 -6.44 9.81
C TRP A 102 -5.88 -7.04 9.23
N ARG A 103 -6.99 -6.86 9.95
CA ARG A 103 -8.30 -7.30 9.45
C ARG A 103 -8.72 -6.51 8.22
N ILE A 104 -8.40 -5.22 8.18
CA ILE A 104 -8.73 -4.39 7.02
C ILE A 104 -7.84 -4.74 5.83
N LEU A 105 -6.55 -5.03 6.06
CA LEU A 105 -5.65 -5.52 5.02
C LEU A 105 -6.16 -6.81 4.37
N GLU A 106 -6.63 -7.77 5.17
CA GLU A 106 -7.25 -9.00 4.66
C GLU A 106 -8.46 -8.71 3.77
N LEU A 107 -9.38 -7.83 4.22
CA LEU A 107 -10.55 -7.44 3.42
C LEU A 107 -10.16 -6.81 2.09
N LEU A 108 -9.07 -6.04 2.06
CA LEU A 108 -8.59 -5.43 0.82
C LEU A 108 -7.95 -6.41 -0.13
N ILE A 109 -7.23 -7.41 0.38
CA ILE A 109 -6.72 -8.50 -0.45
C ILE A 109 -7.90 -9.19 -1.14
N ILE A 110 -8.95 -9.52 -0.38
CA ILE A 110 -10.16 -10.15 -0.90
C ILE A 110 -10.84 -9.25 -1.94
N GLU A 111 -10.99 -7.96 -1.68
CA GLU A 111 -11.60 -7.02 -2.61
C GLU A 111 -10.77 -6.84 -3.89
N LYS A 112 -9.44 -6.76 -3.78
CA LYS A 112 -8.52 -6.68 -4.93
C LYS A 112 -8.68 -7.91 -5.83
N ILE A 113 -8.68 -9.10 -5.25
CA ILE A 113 -8.87 -10.35 -5.99
C ILE A 113 -10.27 -10.42 -6.62
N ASN A 114 -11.33 -10.07 -5.88
CA ASN A 114 -12.69 -10.04 -6.43
C ASN A 114 -12.82 -9.08 -7.62
N LYS A 115 -12.17 -7.91 -7.54
CA LYS A 115 -12.13 -6.95 -8.65
C LYS A 115 -11.43 -7.54 -9.87
N ASP A 116 -10.32 -8.26 -9.67
CA ASP A 116 -9.58 -8.90 -10.76
C ASP A 116 -10.42 -10.01 -11.43
N ILE A 117 -11.10 -10.85 -10.63
CA ILE A 117 -12.05 -11.87 -11.11
C ILE A 117 -13.16 -11.21 -11.94
N ALA A 118 -13.74 -10.11 -11.44
CA ALA A 118 -14.80 -9.39 -12.14
C ALA A 118 -14.29 -8.80 -13.46
N ASN A 119 -13.12 -8.17 -13.48
CA ASN A 119 -12.52 -7.60 -14.69
C ASN A 119 -12.32 -8.68 -15.76
N GLN A 120 -11.73 -9.81 -15.40
CA GLN A 120 -11.51 -10.93 -16.32
C GLN A 120 -12.80 -11.52 -16.88
N PHE A 121 -13.83 -11.62 -16.05
CA PHE A 121 -15.15 -12.08 -16.50
C PHE A 121 -15.73 -11.13 -17.56
N TRP A 122 -15.66 -9.81 -17.30
CA TRP A 122 -16.11 -8.81 -18.27
C TRP A 122 -15.26 -8.76 -19.54
N ASP A 123 -13.95 -8.94 -19.42
CA ASP A 123 -13.04 -9.03 -20.57
C ASP A 123 -13.36 -10.25 -21.43
N THR A 124 -13.57 -11.42 -20.81
CA THR A 124 -13.98 -12.66 -21.49
C THR A 124 -15.31 -12.48 -22.22
N LEU A 125 -16.29 -11.79 -21.62
CA LEU A 125 -17.56 -11.51 -22.29
C LEU A 125 -17.41 -10.53 -23.46
N ARG A 126 -16.57 -9.51 -23.31
CA ARG A 126 -16.30 -8.52 -24.36
C ARG A 126 -15.60 -9.15 -25.57
N ASP A 127 -14.74 -10.14 -25.34
CA ASP A 127 -14.00 -10.84 -26.39
C ASP A 127 -14.85 -11.88 -27.16
N GLY A 128 -16.15 -11.96 -26.86
CA GLY A 128 -17.10 -12.82 -27.57
C GLY A 128 -17.04 -14.30 -27.17
N THR A 129 -16.40 -14.61 -26.05
CA THR A 129 -16.35 -15.96 -25.47
C THR A 129 -17.71 -16.35 -24.89
N ASP A 130 -18.03 -17.65 -24.91
CA ASP A 130 -19.27 -18.20 -24.35
C ASP A 130 -19.42 -17.85 -22.86
N LEU A 131 -20.59 -17.30 -22.50
CA LEU A 131 -20.99 -16.97 -21.13
C LEU A 131 -20.79 -18.14 -20.17
N GLN A 132 -21.05 -19.38 -20.62
CA GLN A 132 -20.84 -20.56 -19.76
C GLN A 132 -19.37 -20.82 -19.46
N ALA A 133 -18.47 -20.56 -20.40
CA ALA A 133 -17.03 -20.70 -20.19
C ALA A 133 -16.52 -19.61 -19.23
N GLY A 134 -16.99 -18.37 -19.39
CA GLY A 134 -16.71 -17.27 -18.48
C GLY A 134 -17.18 -17.56 -17.05
N ASP A 135 -18.39 -18.08 -16.88
CA ASP A 135 -18.96 -18.36 -15.56
C ASP A 135 -18.27 -19.54 -14.84
N LYS A 136 -17.85 -20.56 -15.60
CA LYS A 136 -17.00 -21.66 -15.08
C LYS A 136 -15.65 -21.15 -14.57
N ARG A 137 -14.98 -20.25 -15.32
CA ARG A 137 -13.71 -19.64 -14.89
C ARG A 137 -13.91 -18.80 -13.63
N ARG A 138 -14.95 -17.96 -13.61
CA ARG A 138 -15.32 -17.14 -12.44
C ARG A 138 -15.55 -18.00 -11.20
N THR A 139 -16.31 -19.09 -11.34
CA THR A 139 -16.57 -20.03 -10.23
C THR A 139 -15.27 -20.68 -9.74
N ALA A 140 -14.40 -21.12 -10.65
CA ALA A 140 -13.11 -21.70 -10.29
C ALA A 140 -12.20 -20.68 -9.58
N ALA A 141 -12.24 -19.41 -9.98
CA ALA A 141 -11.48 -18.34 -9.33
C ALA A 141 -12.01 -18.02 -7.92
N HIS A 142 -13.33 -18.01 -7.71
CA HIS A 142 -13.91 -17.87 -6.37
C HIS A 142 -13.52 -19.03 -5.44
N ILE A 143 -13.46 -20.28 -5.94
CA ILE A 143 -12.97 -21.42 -5.15
C ILE A 143 -11.50 -21.20 -4.72
N LYS A 144 -10.67 -20.57 -5.56
CA LYS A 144 -9.28 -20.24 -5.20
C LYS A 144 -9.24 -19.11 -4.17
N LEU A 145 -10.08 -18.10 -4.30
CA LEU A 145 -10.22 -17.03 -3.30
C LEU A 145 -10.68 -17.58 -1.94
N ASP A 146 -11.61 -18.53 -1.91
CA ASP A 146 -12.06 -19.20 -0.68
C ASP A 146 -10.88 -19.94 -0.01
N LYS A 147 -10.04 -20.62 -0.79
CA LYS A 147 -8.81 -21.27 -0.28
C LYS A 147 -7.83 -20.27 0.31
N ILE A 148 -7.59 -19.14 -0.35
CA ILE A 148 -6.73 -18.06 0.18
C ILE A 148 -7.29 -17.54 1.51
N THR A 149 -8.61 -17.32 1.56
CA THR A 149 -9.29 -16.85 2.78
C THR A 149 -9.21 -17.87 3.92
N ASN A 150 -9.30 -19.16 3.61
CA ASN A 150 -9.15 -20.23 4.58
C ASN A 150 -7.74 -20.27 5.19
N VAL A 151 -6.68 -20.04 4.41
CA VAL A 151 -5.31 -19.95 4.96
C VAL A 151 -5.23 -18.91 6.08
N PHE A 152 -5.75 -17.71 5.85
CA PHE A 152 -5.77 -16.67 6.89
C PHE A 152 -6.69 -17.02 8.07
N SER A 153 -7.79 -17.73 7.80
CA SER A 153 -8.70 -18.20 8.86
C SER A 153 -8.06 -19.25 9.75
N GLU A 154 -7.36 -20.23 9.17
CA GLU A 154 -6.65 -21.28 9.91
C GLU A 154 -5.58 -20.68 10.82
N LEU A 155 -4.75 -19.77 10.29
CA LEU A 155 -3.73 -19.09 11.10
C LEU A 155 -4.32 -18.32 12.30
N ARG A 156 -5.50 -17.72 12.15
CA ARG A 156 -6.19 -17.06 13.27
C ARG A 156 -6.75 -18.04 14.29
N GLU A 157 -7.30 -19.16 13.85
CA GLU A 157 -7.78 -20.19 14.78
C GLU A 157 -6.61 -20.82 15.55
N GLU A 158 -5.44 -20.99 14.92
CA GLU A 158 -4.22 -21.42 15.61
C GLU A 158 -3.75 -20.37 16.63
N GLU A 159 -3.70 -19.08 16.26
CA GLU A 159 -3.39 -17.99 17.19
C GLU A 159 -4.34 -17.99 18.41
N LYS A 160 -5.64 -18.15 18.16
CA LYS A 160 -6.67 -18.22 19.19
C LYS A 160 -6.51 -19.46 20.07
N THR A 161 -6.21 -20.61 19.48
CA THR A 161 -5.94 -21.86 20.22
C THR A 161 -4.74 -21.70 21.15
N CYS A 162 -3.65 -21.06 20.70
CA CYS A 162 -2.51 -20.73 21.56
C CYS A 162 -2.90 -19.81 22.72
N LEU A 163 -3.75 -18.80 22.47
CA LEU A 163 -4.25 -17.90 23.51
C LEU A 163 -5.07 -18.66 24.57
N GLU A 164 -5.97 -19.55 24.15
CA GLU A 164 -6.78 -20.39 25.05
C GLU A 164 -5.90 -21.34 25.88
N ASN A 165 -4.84 -21.87 25.28
CA ASN A 165 -3.85 -22.74 25.92
C ASN A 165 -2.81 -21.98 26.77
N HIS A 166 -2.91 -20.65 26.87
CA HIS A 166 -1.95 -19.80 27.59
C HIS A 166 -0.50 -19.97 27.09
N ASP A 167 -0.32 -20.19 25.79
CA ASP A 167 0.98 -20.25 25.10
C ASP A 167 1.28 -18.91 24.39
N PRO A 168 1.98 -17.99 25.07
CA PRO A 168 2.31 -16.68 24.50
C PRO A 168 3.35 -16.78 23.37
N GLN A 169 4.14 -17.85 23.30
CA GLN A 169 5.14 -18.04 22.25
C GLN A 169 4.46 -18.45 20.95
N GLY A 170 3.60 -19.47 21.00
CA GLY A 170 2.79 -19.89 19.86
C GLY A 170 1.86 -18.79 19.35
N GLN A 171 1.21 -18.05 20.26
CA GLN A 171 0.35 -16.93 19.86
C GLN A 171 1.13 -15.87 19.08
N LYS A 172 2.31 -15.47 19.58
CA LYS A 172 3.17 -14.49 18.90
C LYS A 172 3.63 -14.99 17.52
N LEU A 173 3.92 -16.28 17.42
CA LEU A 173 4.36 -16.94 16.20
C LEU A 173 3.27 -16.87 15.12
N TYR A 174 2.04 -17.33 15.41
CA TYR A 174 0.94 -17.31 14.44
C TYR A 174 0.50 -15.88 14.08
N ALA A 175 0.55 -14.94 15.04
CA ALA A 175 0.32 -13.53 14.76
C ALA A 175 1.36 -12.97 13.77
N LEU A 176 2.66 -13.20 13.99
CA LEU A 176 3.72 -12.73 13.09
C LEU A 176 3.60 -13.35 11.70
N LEU A 177 3.33 -14.66 11.64
CA LEU A 177 3.15 -15.40 10.38
C LEU A 177 1.99 -14.82 9.58
N THR A 178 0.84 -14.59 10.22
CA THR A 178 -0.35 -13.98 9.60
C THR A 178 -0.03 -12.58 9.06
N GLN A 179 0.63 -11.74 9.85
CA GLN A 179 0.90 -10.34 9.49
C GLN A 179 1.83 -10.22 8.28
N ALA A 180 2.94 -10.97 8.28
CA ALA A 180 3.87 -11.00 7.17
C ALA A 180 3.22 -11.57 5.91
N LEU A 181 2.41 -12.63 6.05
CA LEU A 181 1.73 -13.27 4.91
C LEU A 181 0.69 -12.34 4.28
N LEU A 182 -0.05 -11.57 5.09
CA LEU A 182 -0.97 -10.53 4.60
C LEU A 182 -0.24 -9.48 3.78
N LEU A 183 0.89 -8.95 4.28
CA LEU A 183 1.68 -7.95 3.55
C LEU A 183 2.24 -8.52 2.24
N ALA A 184 2.78 -9.74 2.27
CA ALA A 184 3.30 -10.42 1.08
C ALA A 184 2.20 -10.62 0.02
N THR A 185 1.04 -11.10 0.45
CA THR A 185 -0.12 -11.32 -0.44
C THR A 185 -0.64 -10.02 -1.02
N TYR A 186 -0.70 -8.94 -0.23
CA TYR A 186 -1.18 -7.64 -0.70
C TYR A 186 -0.27 -7.04 -1.77
N TYR A 187 1.04 -7.06 -1.53
CA TYR A 187 2.05 -6.51 -2.44
C TYR A 187 2.34 -7.41 -3.64
N GLY A 188 2.06 -8.71 -3.56
CA GLY A 188 2.21 -9.65 -4.67
C GLY A 188 3.60 -9.58 -5.29
N GLU A 189 3.67 -9.25 -6.59
CA GLU A 189 4.94 -9.14 -7.33
C GLU A 189 5.93 -8.11 -6.74
N GLU A 190 5.43 -7.06 -6.06
CA GLU A 190 6.32 -6.07 -5.43
C GLU A 190 6.98 -6.59 -4.15
N TRP A 191 6.48 -7.68 -3.57
CA TRP A 191 6.90 -8.18 -2.26
C TRP A 191 8.41 -8.40 -2.14
N ASP A 192 9.05 -9.01 -3.14
CA ASP A 192 10.49 -9.30 -3.12
C ASP A 192 11.35 -8.05 -3.01
N SER A 193 10.87 -6.94 -3.58
CA SER A 193 11.56 -5.64 -3.51
C SER A 193 11.35 -4.92 -2.17
N LEU A 194 10.36 -5.35 -1.38
CA LEU A 194 9.89 -4.66 -0.18
C LEU A 194 10.19 -5.42 1.12
N LYS A 195 10.29 -6.75 1.07
CA LYS A 195 10.42 -7.62 2.26
C LYS A 195 11.61 -7.29 3.16
N ASN A 196 12.71 -6.81 2.57
CA ASN A 196 13.90 -6.41 3.34
C ASN A 196 13.67 -5.17 4.24
N ASN A 197 12.65 -4.37 3.95
CA ASN A 197 12.23 -3.22 4.77
C ASN A 197 10.97 -3.51 5.60
N CYS A 198 10.56 -4.78 5.71
CA CYS A 198 9.37 -5.22 6.43
C CYS A 198 9.76 -5.76 7.82
N GLU A 199 9.37 -5.06 8.89
CA GLU A 199 9.70 -5.46 10.26
C GLU A 199 9.12 -6.83 10.61
N GLU A 200 7.90 -7.11 10.17
CA GLU A 200 7.22 -8.39 10.39
C GLU A 200 7.97 -9.54 9.72
N TYR A 201 8.46 -9.34 8.49
CA TYR A 201 9.27 -10.35 7.79
C TYR A 201 10.63 -10.55 8.46
N GLN A 202 11.30 -9.48 8.88
CA GLN A 202 12.57 -9.61 9.62
C GLN A 202 12.39 -10.38 10.94
N ALA A 203 11.25 -10.19 11.62
CA ALA A 203 10.93 -10.95 12.83
C ALA A 203 10.72 -12.45 12.54
N LEU A 204 10.17 -12.83 11.39
CA LEU A 204 10.07 -14.24 10.97
C LEU A 204 11.45 -14.87 10.76
N VAL A 205 12.36 -14.16 10.09
CA VAL A 205 13.72 -14.65 9.80
C VAL A 205 14.49 -14.97 11.09
N VAL A 206 14.29 -14.18 12.14
CA VAL A 206 14.90 -14.42 13.47
C VAL A 206 14.24 -15.58 14.22
N GLY A 207 12.97 -15.88 13.93
CA GLY A 207 12.15 -16.86 14.64
C GLY A 207 12.19 -18.29 14.12
N ASP A 208 12.98 -18.59 13.08
CA ASP A 208 13.10 -19.92 12.44
C ASP A 208 11.77 -20.50 11.89
N ILE A 209 10.85 -19.62 11.51
CA ILE A 209 9.52 -19.95 10.94
C ILE A 209 9.40 -19.53 9.47
N LEU A 210 10.55 -19.27 8.85
CA LEU A 210 10.63 -18.81 7.47
C LEU A 210 10.16 -19.89 6.48
N GLU A 211 10.44 -21.16 6.77
CA GLU A 211 10.03 -22.27 5.90
C GLU A 211 8.49 -22.37 5.80
N ASP A 212 7.78 -22.22 6.91
CA ASP A 212 6.32 -22.24 6.93
C ASP A 212 5.73 -21.02 6.20
N PHE A 213 6.33 -19.85 6.39
CA PHE A 213 5.97 -18.64 5.64
C PHE A 213 6.14 -18.85 4.13
N ASP A 214 7.30 -19.35 3.69
CA ASP A 214 7.60 -19.53 2.26
C ASP A 214 6.67 -20.57 1.62
N LYS A 215 6.34 -21.66 2.34
CA LYS A 215 5.35 -22.65 1.88
C LYS A 215 3.96 -22.04 1.69
N LEU A 216 3.48 -21.28 2.68
CA LEU A 216 2.17 -20.64 2.63
C LEU A 216 2.11 -19.57 1.53
N LEU A 217 3.17 -18.77 1.39
CA LEU A 217 3.26 -17.74 0.35
C LEU A 217 3.30 -18.37 -1.05
N SER A 218 4.08 -19.44 -1.24
CA SER A 218 4.10 -20.18 -2.50
C SER A 218 2.71 -20.73 -2.84
N TYR A 219 2.02 -21.33 -1.87
CA TYR A 219 0.67 -21.85 -2.07
C TYR A 219 -0.32 -20.74 -2.46
N ILE A 220 -0.28 -19.58 -1.80
CA ILE A 220 -1.13 -18.43 -2.15
C ILE A 220 -0.80 -17.93 -3.56
N ASN A 221 0.49 -17.81 -3.92
CA ASN A 221 0.91 -17.37 -5.24
C ASN A 221 0.48 -18.33 -6.35
N ASP A 222 0.51 -19.64 -6.12
CA ASP A 222 -0.01 -20.65 -7.05
C ASP A 222 -1.52 -20.49 -7.25
N LEU A 223 -2.28 -20.20 -6.19
CA LEU A 223 -3.71 -19.90 -6.30
C LEU A 223 -3.95 -18.60 -7.08
N LEU A 224 -3.21 -17.54 -6.78
CA LEU A 224 -3.34 -16.22 -7.44
C LEU A 224 -2.97 -16.28 -8.92
N SER A 225 -1.89 -16.99 -9.28
CA SER A 225 -1.50 -17.16 -10.69
C SER A 225 -2.60 -17.83 -11.51
N GLY A 226 -3.30 -18.79 -10.90
CA GLY A 226 -4.45 -19.44 -11.52
C GLY A 226 -5.74 -18.62 -11.51
N ILE A 227 -5.78 -17.48 -10.81
CA ILE A 227 -6.84 -16.47 -10.98
C ILE A 227 -6.45 -15.57 -12.15
N GLY A 228 -5.18 -15.19 -12.28
CA GLY A 228 -4.64 -14.32 -13.33
C GLY A 228 -4.65 -14.87 -14.76
N SER A 229 -4.91 -16.17 -14.95
CA SER A 229 -4.85 -16.90 -16.23
C SER A 229 -6.22 -17.18 -16.85
#